data_AF-A0A3D5ARL8-F1
#
_entry.id   AF-A0A3D5ARL8-F1
#
_cell.length_a   1.000
_cell.length_b   1.000
_cell.length_c   1.000
_cell.angle_alpha   90.00
_cell.angle_beta   90.00
_cell.angle_gamma   90.00
#
_symmetry.space_group_name_H-M   'P 1'
#
loop_
_entity.id
_entity.type
_entity.pdbx_description
1 polymer ?
#
loop_
_entity_poly.entity_id
_entity_poly.type
_entity_poly.pdbx_seq_one_letter_code
_entity_poly.pdbx_strand_id
1 'polypeptide(L)'
;MSRSRTERLVNLVICLLSTRRYLTAAQIAATVPGYEHDPEDVKEHDAFQRKFERDKAELRALGVPLETGTASVFDSEPGYRIAHRDYALPPILLEPDEAAAVGVAARLWRHAGMAAAASSSDLKLRAGGVEV
;
A
#
# COMPACT_ATOMS: atom_id res chain seq x y z
N MET A 1 -4.23 -12.72 0.99
CA MET A 1 -3.87 -11.47 1.70
C MET A 1 -5.04 -11.07 2.60
N SER A 2 -4.82 -10.71 3.87
CA SER A 2 -5.91 -10.18 4.71
C SER A 2 -6.24 -8.75 4.30
N ARG A 3 -7.53 -8.37 4.32
CA ARG A 3 -7.98 -7.02 3.94
C ARG A 3 -7.25 -5.90 4.69
N SER A 4 -7.03 -6.11 6.00
CA SER A 4 -6.28 -5.19 6.87
C SER A 4 -4.80 -5.07 6.53
N ARG A 5 -4.19 -6.08 5.91
CA ARG A 5 -2.80 -5.99 5.43
C ARG A 5 -2.71 -5.13 4.18
N THR A 6 -3.59 -5.37 3.20
CA THR A 6 -3.61 -4.60 1.96
C THR A 6 -3.86 -3.12 2.24
N GLU A 7 -4.83 -2.81 3.11
CA GLU A 7 -5.13 -1.43 3.52
C GLU A 7 -3.92 -0.74 4.15
N ARG A 8 -3.21 -1.43 5.06
CA ARG A 8 -2.00 -0.89 5.68
C ARG A 8 -0.87 -0.62 4.68
N LEU A 9 -0.65 -1.50 3.70
CA LEU A 9 0.35 -1.27 2.65
C LEU A 9 0.01 -0.05 1.80
N VAL A 10 -1.27 0.11 1.43
CA VAL A 10 -1.75 1.27 0.68
C VAL A 10 -1.55 2.54 1.52
N ASN A 11 -1.92 2.52 2.79
CA ASN A 11 -1.75 3.66 3.69
C ASN A 11 -0.27 4.02 3.90
N LEU A 12 0.62 3.03 3.98
CA LEU A 12 2.05 3.26 4.05
C LEU A 12 2.58 3.95 2.79
N VAL A 13 2.18 3.50 1.60
CA VAL A 13 2.57 4.14 0.34
C VAL A 13 2.05 5.59 0.28
N ILE A 14 0.80 5.82 0.64
CA ILE A 14 0.21 7.18 0.69
C ILE A 14 0.99 8.07 1.66
N CYS A 15 1.29 7.57 2.85
CA CYS A 15 2.08 8.28 3.86
C CYS A 15 3.46 8.69 3.31
N LEU A 16 4.19 7.75 2.71
CA LEU A 16 5.53 7.99 2.20
C LEU A 16 5.57 8.85 0.92
N LEU A 17 4.48 8.90 0.14
CA LEU A 17 4.33 9.80 -1.01
C LEU A 17 3.87 11.21 -0.62
N SER A 18 3.23 11.37 0.55
CA SER A 18 2.70 12.65 1.01
C SER A 18 3.78 13.69 1.34
N THR A 19 5.03 13.25 1.52
CA THR A 19 6.15 14.11 1.89
C THR A 19 7.36 13.88 1.00
N ARG A 20 8.17 14.92 0.84
CA ARG A 20 9.46 14.85 0.13
C ARG A 20 10.63 14.52 1.05
N ARG A 21 10.44 14.57 2.37
CA ARG A 21 11.47 14.30 3.38
C ARG A 21 11.45 12.83 3.79
N TYR A 22 12.56 12.33 4.32
CA TYR A 22 12.58 11.03 4.98
C TYR A 22 11.77 11.08 6.27
N LEU A 23 10.94 10.06 6.50
CA LEU A 23 10.19 9.87 7.74
C LEU A 23 10.83 8.76 8.58
N THR A 24 10.96 8.98 9.88
CA THR A 24 11.43 7.94 10.80
C THR A 24 10.38 6.86 11.02
N ALA A 25 10.78 5.71 11.58
CA ALA A 25 9.83 4.63 11.88
C ALA A 25 8.75 5.08 12.86
N ALA A 26 9.12 5.90 13.86
CA ALA A 26 8.18 6.48 14.81
C ALA A 26 7.14 7.41 14.15
N GLN A 27 7.56 8.27 13.22
CA GLN A 27 6.65 9.16 12.49
C GLN A 27 5.66 8.37 11.61
N ILE A 28 6.15 7.29 10.99
CA ILE A 28 5.31 6.39 10.19
C ILE A 28 4.30 5.67 11.08
N ALA A 29 4.72 5.15 12.24
CA ALA A 29 3.85 4.48 13.19
C ALA A 29 2.71 5.38 13.70
N ALA A 30 3.01 6.66 13.93
CA ALA A 30 2.03 7.65 14.36
C ALA A 30 1.00 8.03 13.26
N THR A 31 1.33 7.79 11.99
CA THR A 31 0.52 8.26 10.85
C THR A 31 -0.24 7.14 10.15
N VAL A 32 0.32 5.94 10.09
CA VAL A 32 -0.21 4.83 9.29
C VAL A 32 -1.12 3.94 10.14
N PRO A 33 -2.43 3.85 9.82
CA PRO A 33 -3.34 2.96 10.54
C PRO A 33 -2.87 1.50 10.49
N GLY A 34 -2.89 0.85 11.64
CA GLY A 34 -2.39 -0.51 11.84
C GLY A 34 -0.94 -0.60 12.29
N TYR A 35 -0.26 0.50 12.60
CA TYR A 35 1.05 0.54 13.25
C TYR A 35 1.04 1.13 14.66
N GLU A 36 -0.14 1.38 15.21
CA GLU A 36 -0.32 1.82 16.59
C GLU A 36 0.31 0.78 17.53
N HIS A 37 1.14 1.26 18.45
CA HIS A 37 1.81 0.49 19.50
C HIS A 37 2.29 1.45 20.59
N ASP A 38 2.50 0.94 21.79
CA ASP A 38 3.23 1.69 22.82
C ASP A 38 4.75 1.61 22.54
N PRO A 39 5.45 2.74 22.29
CA PRO A 39 6.89 2.74 22.06
C PRO A 39 7.71 2.40 23.32
N GLU A 40 7.14 2.58 24.52
CA GLU A 40 7.80 2.24 25.78
C GLU A 40 7.68 0.73 26.10
N ASP A 41 6.69 0.04 25.53
CA ASP A 41 6.60 -1.42 25.60
C ASP A 41 7.50 -2.05 24.54
N VAL A 42 8.65 -2.57 24.99
CA VAL A 42 9.65 -3.24 24.16
C VAL A 42 9.05 -4.33 23.27
N LYS A 43 8.07 -5.10 23.77
CA LYS A 43 7.49 -6.22 23.02
C LYS A 43 6.58 -5.72 21.90
N GLU A 44 5.80 -4.68 22.15
CA GLU A 44 4.95 -4.07 21.13
C GLU A 44 5.78 -3.36 20.07
N HIS A 45 6.79 -2.59 20.50
CA HIS A 45 7.73 -1.92 19.61
C HIS A 45 8.46 -2.91 18.69
N ASP A 46 8.99 -4.00 19.24
CA ASP A 46 9.62 -5.07 18.46
C ASP A 46 8.66 -5.74 17.47
N ALA A 47 7.39 -5.90 17.85
CA ALA A 47 6.36 -6.45 16.97
C ALA A 47 6.05 -5.50 15.81
N PHE A 48 5.96 -4.19 16.08
CA PHE A 48 5.88 -3.15 15.07
C PHE A 48 7.08 -3.21 14.12
N GLN A 49 8.31 -3.23 14.64
CA GLN A 49 9.52 -3.23 13.79
C GLN A 49 9.53 -4.44 12.83
N ARG A 50 9.24 -5.65 13.32
CA ARG A 50 9.11 -6.85 12.47
C ARG A 50 7.99 -6.74 11.43
N LYS A 51 6.88 -6.09 11.79
CA LYS A 51 5.75 -5.87 10.88
C LYS A 51 6.14 -4.88 9.78
N PHE A 52 6.78 -3.78 10.17
CA PHE A 52 7.26 -2.76 9.26
C PHE A 52 8.34 -3.30 8.30
N GLU A 53 9.33 -4.07 8.78
CA GLU A 53 10.32 -4.72 7.91
C GLU A 53 9.68 -5.63 6.85
N ARG A 54 8.66 -6.41 7.23
CA ARG A 54 7.92 -7.25 6.28
C ARG A 54 7.16 -6.43 5.25
N ASP A 55 6.48 -5.37 5.69
CA ASP A 55 5.74 -4.50 4.78
C ASP A 55 6.70 -3.75 3.82
N LYS A 56 7.88 -3.32 4.27
CA LYS A 56 8.93 -2.77 3.39
C LYS A 56 9.39 -3.77 2.33
N ALA A 57 9.64 -5.02 2.73
CA ALA A 57 10.04 -6.08 1.80
C ALA A 57 8.94 -6.35 0.76
N GLU A 58 7.68 -6.32 1.18
CA GLU A 58 6.52 -6.49 0.30
C GLU A 58 6.37 -5.32 -0.68
N LEU A 59 6.50 -4.08 -0.22
CA LEU A 59 6.50 -2.91 -1.11
C LEU A 59 7.60 -3.02 -2.17
N ARG A 60 8.82 -3.42 -1.78
CA ARG A 60 9.92 -3.62 -2.74
C ARG A 60 9.63 -4.74 -3.73
N ALA A 61 9.03 -5.85 -3.28
CA ALA A 61 8.62 -6.93 -4.17
C ALA A 61 7.54 -6.49 -5.18
N LEU A 62 6.70 -5.52 -4.81
CA LEU A 62 5.72 -4.88 -5.70
C LEU A 62 6.33 -3.81 -6.61
N GLY A 63 7.64 -3.58 -6.58
CA GLY A 63 8.33 -2.58 -7.40
C GLY A 63 8.25 -1.15 -6.85
N VAL A 64 7.80 -0.96 -5.61
CA VAL A 64 7.77 0.37 -4.99
C VAL A 64 9.20 0.82 -4.66
N PRO A 65 9.68 1.98 -5.15
CA PRO A 65 11.03 2.48 -4.94
C PRO A 65 11.19 3.10 -3.54
N LEU A 66 11.22 2.23 -2.53
CA LEU A 66 11.41 2.62 -1.13
C LEU A 66 12.89 2.91 -0.84
N GLU A 67 13.19 4.18 -0.61
CA GLU A 67 14.51 4.66 -0.22
C GLU A 67 14.71 4.60 1.31
N THR A 68 15.96 4.45 1.73
CA THR A 68 16.41 4.59 3.12
C THR A 68 17.53 5.62 3.16
N GLY A 69 17.39 6.61 4.03
CA GLY A 69 18.34 7.71 4.20
C GLY A 69 18.26 8.27 5.62
N THR A 70 18.69 9.52 5.82
CA THR A 70 18.53 10.21 7.11
C THR A 70 17.72 11.49 6.92
N ALA A 71 16.91 11.85 7.91
CA ALA A 71 16.10 13.07 7.86
C ALA A 71 16.95 14.35 8.04
N SER A 72 18.11 14.20 8.69
CA SER A 72 19.13 15.22 8.93
C SER A 72 20.52 14.60 9.00
N VAL A 73 21.59 15.38 8.78
CA VAL A 73 22.99 14.94 8.97
C VAL A 73 23.28 14.65 10.45
N PHE A 74 22.48 15.22 11.35
CA PHE A 74 22.59 15.01 12.80
C PHE A 74 21.73 13.85 13.32
N ASP A 75 20.85 13.29 12.48
CA ASP A 75 20.00 12.17 12.87
C ASP A 75 20.73 10.85 12.65
N SER A 76 20.83 10.04 13.69
CA SER A 76 21.34 8.67 13.61
C SER A 76 20.26 7.65 13.21
N GLU A 77 18.98 8.04 13.25
CA GLU A 77 17.87 7.15 12.95
C GLU A 77 17.64 7.05 11.43
N PRO A 78 17.48 5.84 10.86
CA PRO A 78 17.11 5.68 9.47
C PRO A 78 15.72 6.25 9.19
N GLY A 79 15.63 7.07 8.16
CA GLY A 79 14.37 7.53 7.61
C GLY A 79 14.04 6.87 6.27
N TYR A 80 12.76 6.89 5.92
CA TYR A 80 12.19 6.20 4.77
C TYR A 80 11.38 7.15 3.90
N ARG A 81 11.45 6.95 2.59
CA ARG A 81 10.74 7.80 1.62
C ARG A 81 10.46 7.04 0.33
N ILE A 82 9.37 7.42 -0.35
CA ILE A 82 9.14 7.06 -1.76
C ILE A 82 9.30 8.33 -2.59
N ALA A 83 10.29 8.36 -3.48
CA ALA A 83 10.45 9.49 -4.38
C ALA A 83 9.35 9.47 -5.46
N HIS A 84 8.49 10.49 -5.49
CA HIS A 84 7.36 10.56 -6.42
C HIS A 84 7.79 10.39 -7.90
N ARG A 85 8.94 10.94 -8.28
CA ARG A 85 9.47 10.82 -9.65
C ARG A 85 9.77 9.35 -10.04
N ASP A 86 10.17 8.54 -9.06
CA ASP A 86 10.61 7.16 -9.28
C ASP A 86 9.42 6.20 -9.11
N TYR A 87 8.37 6.62 -8.38
CA TYR A 87 7.11 5.90 -8.24
C TYR A 87 6.17 6.12 -9.44
N ALA A 88 6.24 7.28 -10.08
CA ALA A 88 5.41 7.58 -11.25
C ALA A 88 5.79 6.66 -12.41
N LEU A 89 4.77 6.07 -13.04
CA LEU A 89 4.97 5.26 -14.23
C LEU A 89 5.46 6.18 -15.38
N PRO A 90 6.64 5.94 -15.95
CA PRO A 90 7.10 6.71 -17.10
C PRO A 90 6.16 6.47 -18.30
N PRO A 91 6.19 7.33 -19.32
CA PRO A 91 5.43 7.10 -20.54
C PRO A 91 5.73 5.70 -21.11
N ILE A 92 4.68 4.87 -21.21
CA ILE A 92 4.77 3.55 -21.85
C ILE A 92 4.29 3.70 -23.28
N LEU A 93 5.19 3.41 -24.22
CA LEU A 93 4.84 3.26 -25.64
C LEU A 93 4.51 1.79 -25.86
N LEU A 94 3.26 1.52 -26.21
CA LEU A 94 2.78 0.19 -26.55
C LEU A 94 2.63 0.09 -28.07
N GLU A 95 3.08 -1.03 -28.64
CA GLU A 95 2.73 -1.38 -30.00
C GLU A 95 1.22 -1.72 -30.11
N PRO A 96 0.63 -1.68 -31.32
CA PRO A 96 -0.81 -1.86 -31.48
C PRO A 96 -1.36 -3.17 -30.90
N ASP A 97 -0.61 -4.26 -31.02
CA ASP A 97 -0.95 -5.57 -30.47
C ASP A 97 -0.80 -5.63 -28.94
N GLU A 98 0.25 -5.02 -28.38
CA GLU A 98 0.42 -4.89 -26.94
C GLU A 98 -0.71 -4.06 -26.30
N ALA A 99 -1.08 -2.93 -26.94
CA ALA A 99 -2.19 -2.10 -26.49
C ALA A 99 -3.52 -2.86 -26.55
N ALA A 100 -3.73 -3.69 -27.57
CA ALA A 100 -4.90 -4.56 -27.67
C ALA A 100 -4.93 -5.59 -26.53
N ALA A 101 -3.79 -6.24 -26.23
CA ALA A 101 -3.68 -7.20 -25.14
C ALA A 101 -3.99 -6.57 -23.77
N VAL A 102 -3.41 -5.40 -23.48
CA VAL A 102 -3.70 -4.63 -22.26
C VAL A 102 -5.17 -4.21 -22.21
N GLY A 103 -5.74 -3.79 -23.35
CA GLY A 103 -7.16 -3.42 -23.45
C GLY A 103 -8.11 -4.57 -23.09
N VAL A 104 -7.81 -5.79 -23.56
CA VAL A 104 -8.56 -7.01 -23.21
C VAL A 104 -8.44 -7.32 -21.72
N ALA A 105 -7.22 -7.30 -21.17
CA ALA A 105 -6.97 -7.54 -19.75
C ALA A 105 -7.73 -6.53 -18.87
N ALA A 106 -7.70 -5.24 -19.23
CA ALA A 106 -8.40 -4.19 -18.51
C ALA A 106 -9.93 -4.38 -18.54
N ARG A 107 -10.48 -4.85 -19.67
CA ARG A 107 -11.91 -5.14 -19.79
C ARG A 107 -12.32 -6.33 -18.92
N LEU A 108 -11.52 -7.41 -18.92
CA LEU A 108 -11.76 -8.57 -18.07
C LEU A 108 -11.77 -8.20 -16.58
N TRP A 109 -10.81 -7.38 -16.16
CA TRP A 109 -10.74 -6.88 -14.78
C TRP A 109 -11.98 -6.08 -14.38
N ARG A 110 -12.47 -5.17 -15.24
CA ARG A 110 -13.71 -4.41 -14.98
C ARG A 110 -14.93 -5.31 -14.84
N HIS A 111 -15.06 -6.32 -15.70
CA HIS A 111 -16.17 -7.27 -15.60
C HIS A 111 -16.12 -8.10 -14.31
N ALA A 112 -14.94 -8.59 -13.93
CA ALA A 112 -14.75 -9.31 -12.67
C ALA A 112 -15.11 -8.43 -11.45
N GLY A 113 -14.70 -7.15 -11.47
CA GLY A 113 -15.06 -6.19 -10.43
C GLY A 113 -16.57 -5.94 -10.32
N MET A 114 -17.27 -5.79 -11.44
CA MET A 114 -18.74 -5.64 -11.46
C MET A 114 -19.44 -6.89 -10.93
N ALA A 115 -18.97 -8.08 -11.29
CA ALA A 115 -19.52 -9.34 -10.78
C ALA A 115 -19.39 -9.43 -9.25
N ALA A 116 -18.22 -9.10 -8.70
CA ALA A 116 -18.01 -9.07 -7.26
C ALA A 116 -18.94 -8.07 -6.54
N ALA A 117 -19.14 -6.87 -7.13
CA ALA A 117 -20.07 -5.88 -6.60
C ALA A 117 -21.52 -6.40 -6.59
N ALA A 118 -21.97 -7.02 -7.69
CA ALA A 118 -23.31 -7.61 -7.81
C ALA A 118 -23.55 -8.73 -6.79
N SER A 119 -22.59 -9.64 -6.60
CA SER A 119 -22.70 -10.69 -5.56
C SER A 119 -22.78 -10.09 -4.16
N SER A 120 -22.05 -9.00 -3.89
CA SER A 120 -22.10 -8.33 -2.60
C SER A 120 -23.45 -7.62 -2.35
N SER A 121 -24.09 -7.08 -3.38
CA SER A 121 -25.44 -6.51 -3.26
C SER A 121 -26.49 -7.58 -3.06
N ASP A 122 -26.38 -8.72 -3.73
CA ASP A 122 -27.29 -9.86 -3.54
C ASP A 122 -27.26 -10.37 -2.09
N LEU A 123 -26.05 -10.51 -1.53
CA LEU A 123 -25.84 -10.82 -0.11
C LEU A 123 -26.49 -9.78 0.82
N LYS A 124 -26.43 -8.49 0.48
CA LYS A 124 -27.06 -7.43 1.28
C LYS A 124 -28.58 -7.43 1.16
N LEU A 125 -29.12 -7.71 -0.03
CA LEU A 125 -30.57 -7.82 -0.24
C LEU A 125 -31.15 -9.00 0.55
N ARG A 126 -30.48 -10.16 0.47
CA ARG A 126 -30.84 -11.35 1.27
C ARG A 126 -30.74 -11.11 2.77
N ALA A 127 -29.68 -10.43 3.23
CA ALA A 127 -29.54 -10.06 4.65
C ALA A 127 -30.61 -9.06 5.12
N GLY A 128 -31.14 -8.23 4.21
CA GLY A 128 -32.27 -7.33 4.44
C GLY A 128 -33.64 -7.99 4.33
N GLY A 129 -33.71 -9.32 4.13
CA GLY A 129 -34.97 -10.07 3.98
C GLY A 129 -35.64 -9.90 2.62
N VAL A 130 -34.96 -9.31 1.63
CA VAL A 130 -35.44 -9.24 0.24
C VAL A 130 -34.93 -10.48 -0.48
N GLU A 131 -35.84 -11.40 -0.80
CA GLU A 131 -35.51 -12.54 -1.67
C GLU A 131 -35.35 -12.06 -3.12
N VAL A 132 -34.19 -12.39 -3.71
CA VAL A 132 -33.80 -12.16 -5.11
C VAL A 132 -33.32 -13.47 -5.71
#